data_AF-A0A1Y2T8H8-F1
#
_entry.id   AF-A0A1Y2T8H8-F1
#
_cell.length_a   1.000
_cell.length_b   1.000
_cell.length_c   1.000
_cell.angle_alpha   90.00
_cell.angle_beta   90.00
_cell.angle_gamma   90.00
#
_symmetry.space_group_name_H-M   'P 1'
#
loop_
_entity.id
_entity.type
_entity.pdbx_description
1 polymer ?
#
loop_
_entity_poly.entity_id
_entity_poly.type
_entity_poly.pdbx_seq_one_letter_code
_entity_poly.pdbx_strand_id
1 'polypeptide(L)'
;MKNLGPRDWTREKARTISLSIGCTKHPFQLTVKRFIPKDGDTTWKYWVDSEGIRRRTDIEPYALADIWKTAHEYKEYVHDYKFAAIREYAKKPGVDVLVQKTYKAALEYVRKLEAHPAQVKGNDVNPYIFLNQYFTVWFSIRNAIGSAFIVGDDKLDMIAEKDPECPYYGKVCAPRMIPAQFDSLGYDQLLMPVRKLVLEGLWRMMASKNPRHFYTIYLTVFMLLHEVSVSSADRLRHARENQYRAHRYTLPWFVERLQEGANVILGHWHYYKRDINTLMDEKEPEDTKKAVWGELNPDEIQLLVETRQIYKEREDLRSASTLWEHDLWFVSQMFEESWNPKETFSW
;
A
#
# COMPACT_ATOMS: atom_id res chain seq x y z
N MET A 1 17.47 -11.88 -8.54
CA MET A 1 18.41 -10.77 -8.29
C MET A 1 19.86 -11.26 -8.27
N LYS A 2 20.81 -10.41 -8.67
CA LYS A 2 22.26 -10.68 -8.57
C LYS A 2 22.98 -9.40 -8.15
N ASN A 3 23.99 -9.53 -7.28
CA ASN A 3 24.90 -8.44 -6.97
C ASN A 3 25.66 -8.03 -8.24
N LEU A 4 26.04 -6.76 -8.32
CA LEU A 4 27.02 -6.31 -9.31
C LEU A 4 28.34 -7.05 -9.08
N GLY A 5 29.02 -7.36 -10.18
CA GLY A 5 30.26 -8.13 -10.16
C GLY A 5 31.40 -7.35 -9.49
N PRO A 6 32.46 -8.03 -9.02
CA PRO A 6 33.58 -7.36 -8.35
C PRO A 6 34.25 -6.25 -9.18
N ARG A 7 34.19 -6.35 -10.51
CA ARG A 7 34.77 -5.39 -11.47
C ARG A 7 33.83 -4.23 -11.83
N ASP A 8 32.58 -4.27 -11.39
CA ASP A 8 31.59 -3.22 -11.65
C ASP A 8 31.68 -2.06 -10.65
N TRP A 9 32.51 -2.19 -9.61
CA TRP A 9 32.63 -1.22 -8.53
C TRP A 9 33.85 -0.30 -8.69
N THR A 10 33.71 0.95 -8.25
CA THR A 10 34.86 1.83 -8.05
C THR A 10 35.70 1.37 -6.84
N ARG A 11 36.87 2.02 -6.65
CA ARG A 11 37.73 1.81 -5.46
C ARG A 11 37.20 2.49 -4.20
N GLU A 12 36.15 3.30 -4.31
CA GLU A 12 35.54 3.98 -3.17
C GLU A 12 34.96 2.98 -2.17
N LYS A 13 34.97 3.36 -0.89
CA LYS A 13 34.37 2.55 0.17
C LYS A 13 32.84 2.63 0.08
N ALA A 14 32.18 1.61 0.63
CA ALA A 14 30.74 1.67 0.81
C ALA A 14 30.38 2.77 1.84
N ARG A 15 29.23 3.41 1.62
CA ARG A 15 28.68 4.48 2.45
C ARG A 15 27.32 4.04 3.00
N THR A 16 26.95 4.56 4.16
CA THR A 16 25.63 4.33 4.74
C THR A 16 24.79 5.59 4.57
N ILE A 17 23.63 5.46 3.93
CA ILE A 17 22.70 6.56 3.70
C ILE A 17 21.35 6.28 4.35
N SER A 18 20.61 7.33 4.66
CA SER A 18 19.23 7.24 5.15
C SER A 18 18.25 7.63 4.05
N LEU A 19 17.37 6.70 3.68
CA LEU A 19 16.40 6.85 2.61
C LEU A 19 14.99 7.03 3.16
N SER A 20 14.28 8.07 2.71
CA SER A 20 12.85 8.26 2.98
C SER A 20 12.05 7.89 1.74
N ILE A 21 11.00 7.08 1.95
CA ILE A 21 10.08 6.59 0.91
C ILE A 21 8.64 7.10 1.18
N GLY A 22 8.48 8.12 2.03
CA GLY A 22 7.23 8.89 2.19
C GLY A 22 6.06 8.20 2.91
N CYS A 23 6.18 6.91 3.24
CA CYS A 23 5.15 6.12 3.93
C CYS A 23 5.24 6.18 5.46
N THR A 24 6.41 6.54 6.01
CA THR A 24 6.66 6.67 7.45
C THR A 24 7.76 7.70 7.71
N LYS A 25 7.80 8.25 8.93
CA LYS A 25 8.88 9.14 9.38
C LYS A 25 10.20 8.42 9.68
N HIS A 26 10.21 7.09 9.69
CA HIS A 26 11.37 6.26 9.99
C HIS A 26 12.17 5.98 8.69
N PRO A 27 13.32 6.63 8.44
CA PRO A 27 14.07 6.39 7.21
C PRO A 27 14.73 5.00 7.23
N PHE A 28 14.82 4.34 6.08
CA PHE A 28 15.54 3.08 5.94
C PHE A 28 17.05 3.34 5.74
N GLN A 29 17.90 2.71 6.54
CA GLN A 29 19.34 2.81 6.40
C GLN A 29 19.83 1.79 5.37
N LEU A 30 20.65 2.24 4.43
CA LEU A 30 21.14 1.45 3.32
C LEU A 30 22.66 1.56 3.20
N THR A 31 23.33 0.43 3.01
CA THR A 31 24.74 0.42 2.61
C THR A 31 24.84 0.43 1.09
N VAL A 32 25.43 1.47 0.53
CA VAL A 32 25.54 1.71 -0.92
C VAL A 32 26.99 1.84 -1.34
N LYS A 33 27.29 1.51 -2.59
CA LYS A 33 28.63 1.65 -3.16
C LYS A 33 28.55 2.23 -4.57
N ARG A 34 29.55 3.04 -4.94
CA ARG A 34 29.63 3.64 -6.27
C ARG A 34 30.05 2.60 -7.30
N PHE A 35 29.24 2.41 -8.32
CA PHE A 35 29.53 1.53 -9.46
C PHE A 35 30.14 2.33 -10.61
N ILE A 36 30.78 1.62 -11.54
CA ILE A 36 31.33 2.18 -12.78
C ILE A 36 30.21 2.11 -13.82
N PRO A 37 29.62 3.25 -14.26
CA PRO A 37 28.57 3.26 -15.27
C PRO A 37 29.05 2.64 -16.58
N LYS A 38 28.18 1.89 -17.23
CA LYS A 38 28.37 1.34 -18.59
C LYS A 38 27.49 2.10 -19.58
N ASP A 39 27.78 1.93 -20.86
CA ASP A 39 26.95 2.51 -21.93
C ASP A 39 25.48 2.06 -21.77
N GLY A 40 24.59 3.04 -21.72
CA GLY A 40 23.15 2.85 -21.48
C GLY A 40 22.71 3.05 -20.02
N ASP A 41 23.63 3.07 -19.05
CA ASP A 41 23.29 3.40 -17.67
C ASP A 41 22.85 4.87 -17.55
N THR A 42 21.75 5.10 -16.83
CA THR A 42 21.19 6.43 -16.67
C THR A 42 21.59 7.01 -15.31
N THR A 43 22.49 8.00 -15.35
CA THR A 43 22.99 8.76 -14.19
C THR A 43 22.28 10.11 -14.05
N TRP A 44 21.02 10.16 -14.44
CA TRP A 44 20.19 11.35 -14.34
C TRP A 44 18.72 10.99 -14.15
N LYS A 45 17.94 11.94 -13.65
CA LYS A 45 16.47 11.91 -13.67
C LYS A 45 15.99 13.04 -14.57
N TYR A 46 14.92 12.82 -15.31
CA TYR A 46 14.23 13.91 -15.97
C TYR A 46 13.00 14.32 -15.18
N TRP A 47 12.58 15.54 -15.42
CA TRP A 47 11.30 16.10 -15.02
C TRP A 47 10.86 17.07 -16.13
N VAL A 48 9.61 17.53 -16.08
CA VAL A 48 9.07 18.45 -17.09
C VAL A 48 8.68 19.74 -16.40
N ASP A 49 9.21 20.85 -16.90
CA ASP A 49 8.93 22.19 -16.35
C ASP A 49 7.55 22.71 -16.78
N SER A 50 7.17 23.87 -16.27
CA SER A 50 5.86 24.47 -16.56
C SER A 50 5.63 24.79 -18.04
N GLU A 51 6.70 24.97 -18.82
CA GLU A 51 6.69 25.18 -20.27
C GLU A 51 6.59 23.87 -21.07
N GLY A 52 6.65 22.71 -20.41
CA GLY A 52 6.63 21.41 -21.08
C GLY A 52 8.00 20.93 -21.57
N ILE A 53 9.08 21.62 -21.17
CA ILE A 53 10.45 21.28 -21.55
C ILE A 53 10.99 20.22 -20.60
N ARG A 54 11.60 19.18 -21.18
CA ARG A 54 12.29 18.15 -20.39
C ARG A 54 13.58 18.72 -19.80
N ARG A 55 13.64 18.76 -18.47
CA ARG A 55 14.81 19.13 -17.69
C ARG A 55 15.48 17.89 -17.11
N ARG A 56 16.71 18.05 -16.62
CA ARG A 56 17.56 16.97 -16.12
C ARG A 56 18.16 17.34 -14.77
N THR A 57 18.13 16.38 -13.85
CA THR A 57 18.84 16.41 -12.58
C THR A 57 19.88 15.30 -12.59
N ASP A 58 21.15 15.66 -12.42
CA ASP A 58 22.23 14.67 -12.32
C ASP A 58 22.18 13.91 -11.00
N ILE A 59 22.48 12.62 -11.07
CA ILE A 59 22.52 11.73 -9.91
C ILE A 59 23.77 10.84 -9.96
N GLU A 60 24.29 10.51 -8.79
CA GLU A 60 25.51 9.71 -8.72
C GLU A 60 25.25 8.21 -8.96
N PRO A 61 26.22 7.47 -9.53
CA PRO A 61 26.05 6.06 -9.86
C PRO A 61 26.31 5.19 -8.62
N TYR A 62 25.36 5.19 -7.70
CA TYR A 62 25.38 4.29 -6.54
C TYR A 62 24.31 3.21 -6.65
N ALA A 63 24.66 2.04 -6.14
CA ALA A 63 23.80 0.87 -6.03
C ALA A 63 23.94 0.25 -4.62
N LEU A 64 23.04 -0.68 -4.27
CA LEU A 64 23.14 -1.44 -3.02
C LEU A 64 24.47 -2.21 -3.00
N ALA A 65 25.24 -2.06 -1.92
CA ALA A 65 26.55 -2.70 -1.80
C ALA A 65 26.44 -4.23 -1.69
N ASP A 66 25.37 -4.71 -1.04
CA ASP A 66 25.01 -6.12 -0.96
C ASP A 66 23.49 -6.27 -0.91
N ILE A 67 22.91 -6.81 -1.98
CA ILE A 67 21.47 -7.01 -2.13
C ILE A 67 20.93 -8.02 -1.11
N TRP A 68 21.69 -9.07 -0.78
CA TRP A 68 21.22 -10.11 0.14
C TRP A 68 21.19 -9.61 1.58
N LYS A 69 22.24 -8.88 1.98
CA LYS A 69 22.27 -8.21 3.28
C LYS A 69 21.13 -7.19 3.38
N THR A 70 20.98 -6.33 2.35
CA THR A 70 19.89 -5.35 2.31
C THR A 70 18.51 -6.04 2.37
N ALA A 71 18.36 -7.23 1.78
CA ALA A 71 17.09 -7.95 1.79
C ALA A 71 16.71 -8.43 3.19
N HIS A 72 17.70 -8.84 3.98
CA HIS A 72 17.49 -9.20 5.37
C HIS A 72 17.12 -7.96 6.20
N GLU A 73 17.92 -6.89 6.09
CA GLU A 73 17.68 -5.62 6.80
C GLU A 73 16.30 -5.03 6.45
N TYR A 74 15.86 -5.17 5.19
CA TYR A 74 14.55 -4.66 4.78
C TYR A 74 13.39 -5.47 5.37
N LYS A 75 13.55 -6.79 5.55
CA LYS A 75 12.54 -7.61 6.25
C LYS A 75 12.39 -7.19 7.71
N GLU A 76 13.51 -6.95 8.38
CA GLU A 76 13.52 -6.44 9.76
C GLU A 76 12.88 -5.06 9.84
N TYR A 77 13.26 -4.14 8.94
CA TYR A 77 12.66 -2.82 8.86
C TYR A 77 11.13 -2.89 8.68
N VAL A 78 10.62 -3.73 7.77
CA VAL A 78 9.18 -3.88 7.59
C VAL A 78 8.51 -4.48 8.83
N HIS A 79 9.13 -5.46 9.47
CA HIS A 79 8.64 -6.06 10.69
C HIS A 79 8.51 -5.02 11.82
N ASP A 80 9.55 -4.22 12.02
CA ASP A 80 9.66 -3.29 13.15
C ASP A 80 8.77 -2.06 12.98
N TYR A 81 8.61 -1.56 11.74
CA TYR A 81 7.95 -0.29 11.50
C TYR A 81 6.54 -0.40 10.90
N LYS A 82 6.05 -1.58 10.48
CA LYS A 82 4.69 -1.69 9.89
C LYS A 82 3.58 -1.10 10.78
N PHE A 83 3.64 -1.34 12.09
CA PHE A 83 2.65 -0.81 13.04
C PHE A 83 2.78 0.70 13.25
N ALA A 84 4.02 1.22 13.25
CA ALA A 84 4.27 2.66 13.33
C ALA A 84 3.76 3.36 12.07
N ALA A 85 4.04 2.81 10.89
CA ALA A 85 3.61 3.34 9.60
C ALA A 85 2.07 3.39 9.47
N ILE A 86 1.35 2.32 9.84
CA ILE A 86 -0.12 2.32 9.84
C ILE A 86 -0.65 3.38 10.81
N ARG A 87 -0.03 3.53 11.99
CA ARG A 87 -0.45 4.52 13.00
C ARG A 87 -0.23 5.95 12.52
N GLU A 88 0.86 6.19 11.82
CA GLU A 88 1.16 7.48 11.20
C GLU A 88 0.18 7.78 10.07
N TYR A 89 -0.12 6.78 9.22
CA TYR A 89 -1.10 6.91 8.16
C TYR A 89 -2.51 7.20 8.68
N ALA A 90 -2.93 6.52 9.75
CA ALA A 90 -4.22 6.75 10.43
C ALA A 90 -4.37 8.16 11.03
N LYS A 91 -3.30 8.96 11.06
CA LYS A 91 -3.29 10.35 11.55
C LYS A 91 -2.88 11.35 10.47
N LYS A 92 -2.69 10.89 9.23
CA LYS A 92 -2.12 11.71 8.16
C LYS A 92 -3.16 12.74 7.70
N PRO A 93 -2.84 14.05 7.75
CA PRO A 93 -3.72 15.08 7.20
C PRO A 93 -4.03 14.83 5.72
N GLY A 94 -5.27 15.10 5.32
CA GLY A 94 -5.72 14.92 3.93
C GLY A 94 -6.18 13.50 3.57
N VAL A 95 -5.98 12.51 4.45
CA VAL A 95 -6.63 11.19 4.32
C VAL A 95 -8.06 11.29 4.83
N ASP A 96 -9.02 10.66 4.15
CA ASP A 96 -10.43 10.66 4.56
C ASP A 96 -10.60 10.19 6.02
N VAL A 97 -11.48 10.87 6.77
CA VAL A 97 -11.71 10.61 8.21
C VAL A 97 -12.13 9.17 8.46
N LEU A 98 -12.91 8.57 7.56
CA LEU A 98 -13.35 7.19 7.69
C LEU A 98 -12.19 6.21 7.50
N VAL A 99 -11.30 6.47 6.54
CA VAL A 99 -10.06 5.70 6.37
C VAL A 99 -9.20 5.81 7.64
N GLN A 100 -9.03 7.02 8.18
CA GLN A 100 -8.29 7.22 9.44
C GLN A 100 -8.87 6.39 10.60
N LYS A 101 -10.20 6.44 10.78
CA LYS A 101 -10.92 5.65 11.79
C LYS A 101 -10.72 4.15 11.60
N THR A 102 -10.89 3.64 10.37
CA THR A 102 -10.75 2.21 10.09
C THR A 102 -9.33 1.71 10.31
N TYR A 103 -8.31 2.48 9.91
CA TYR A 103 -6.90 2.12 10.14
C TYR A 103 -6.55 2.14 11.64
N LYS A 104 -7.10 3.10 12.39
CA LYS A 104 -6.98 3.12 13.85
C LYS A 104 -7.63 1.89 14.49
N ALA A 105 -8.84 1.55 14.06
CA ALA A 105 -9.57 0.39 14.55
C ALA A 105 -8.84 -0.93 14.24
N ALA A 106 -8.22 -1.06 13.07
CA ALA A 106 -7.39 -2.21 12.74
C ALA A 106 -6.19 -2.37 13.69
N LEU A 107 -5.54 -1.27 14.09
CA LEU A 107 -4.45 -1.31 15.08
C LEU A 107 -4.94 -1.71 16.48
N GLU A 108 -6.09 -1.18 16.89
CA GLU A 108 -6.70 -1.50 18.19
C GLU A 108 -7.13 -2.96 18.24
N TYR A 109 -7.71 -3.46 17.15
CA TYR A 109 -8.14 -4.84 17.02
C TYR A 109 -6.96 -5.83 17.05
N VAL A 110 -5.86 -5.55 16.35
CA VAL A 110 -4.67 -6.42 16.45
C VAL A 110 -4.10 -6.47 17.87
N ARG A 111 -4.07 -5.35 18.60
CA ARG A 111 -3.65 -5.35 20.01
C ARG A 111 -4.60 -6.15 20.90
N LYS A 112 -5.91 -6.05 20.67
CA LYS A 112 -6.92 -6.85 21.39
C LYS A 112 -6.68 -8.35 21.17
N LEU A 113 -6.43 -8.76 19.93
CA LEU A 113 -6.13 -10.15 19.58
C LEU A 113 -4.80 -10.65 20.15
N GLU A 114 -3.81 -9.77 20.26
CA GLU A 114 -2.53 -10.08 20.91
C GLU A 114 -2.69 -10.29 22.43
N ALA A 115 -3.43 -9.39 23.08
CA ALA A 115 -3.69 -9.47 24.51
C ALA A 115 -4.61 -10.64 24.89
N HIS A 116 -5.50 -11.04 23.97
CA HIS A 116 -6.43 -12.15 24.15
C HIS A 116 -6.34 -13.14 22.99
N PRO A 117 -5.26 -13.95 22.92
CA PRO A 117 -5.07 -14.89 21.82
C PRO A 117 -6.24 -15.85 21.70
N ALA A 118 -6.87 -15.88 20.53
CA ALA A 118 -7.94 -16.82 20.25
C ALA A 118 -7.41 -18.26 20.25
N GLN A 119 -8.12 -19.17 20.91
CA GLN A 119 -7.88 -20.60 20.74
C GLN A 119 -8.37 -21.03 19.36
N VAL A 120 -7.42 -21.24 18.44
CA VAL A 120 -7.72 -21.68 17.07
C VAL A 120 -7.96 -23.18 17.07
N LYS A 121 -9.13 -23.61 16.61
CA LYS A 121 -9.48 -25.04 16.50
C LYS A 121 -9.22 -25.54 15.08
N GLY A 122 -8.60 -26.71 14.96
CA GLY A 122 -8.39 -27.40 13.69
C GLY A 122 -7.71 -26.51 12.64
N ASN A 123 -8.30 -26.45 11.45
CA ASN A 123 -7.81 -25.66 10.32
C ASN A 123 -8.45 -24.26 10.26
N ASP A 124 -8.82 -23.66 11.38
CA ASP A 124 -9.32 -22.28 11.34
C ASP A 124 -8.15 -21.27 11.19
N VAL A 125 -8.45 -20.06 10.71
CA VAL A 125 -7.44 -19.01 10.52
C VAL A 125 -7.25 -18.23 11.81
N ASN A 126 -6.01 -18.02 12.24
CA ASN A 126 -5.71 -17.14 13.37
C ASN A 126 -5.76 -15.66 12.91
N PRO A 127 -6.71 -14.84 13.39
CA PRO A 127 -6.85 -13.46 12.93
C PRO A 127 -5.65 -12.57 13.30
N TYR A 128 -4.96 -12.83 14.42
CA TYR A 128 -3.77 -12.06 14.81
C TYR A 128 -2.62 -12.30 13.84
N ILE A 129 -2.35 -13.58 13.52
CA ILE A 129 -1.30 -13.96 12.57
C ILE A 129 -1.63 -13.42 11.19
N PHE A 130 -2.89 -13.56 10.77
CA PHE A 130 -3.38 -13.07 9.49
C PHE A 130 -3.19 -11.54 9.34
N LEU A 131 -3.68 -10.74 10.29
CA LEU A 131 -3.54 -9.28 10.23
C LEU A 131 -2.08 -8.84 10.29
N ASN A 132 -1.23 -9.55 11.04
CA ASN A 132 0.21 -9.30 11.04
C ASN A 132 0.84 -9.51 9.66
N GLN A 133 0.45 -10.56 8.94
CA GLN A 133 0.89 -10.82 7.57
C GLN A 133 0.33 -9.77 6.60
N TYR A 134 -0.94 -9.39 6.76
CA TYR A 134 -1.55 -8.34 5.97
C TYR A 134 -0.84 -6.99 6.16
N PHE A 135 -0.51 -6.60 7.40
CA PHE A 135 0.23 -5.36 7.66
C PHE A 135 1.64 -5.35 7.06
N THR A 136 2.28 -6.52 6.97
CA THR A 136 3.54 -6.68 6.22
C THR A 136 3.32 -6.41 4.73
N VAL A 137 2.27 -6.96 4.12
CA VAL A 137 1.92 -6.70 2.71
C VAL A 137 1.60 -5.22 2.50
N TRP A 138 0.75 -4.64 3.35
CA TRP A 138 0.37 -3.23 3.30
C TRP A 138 1.61 -2.32 3.31
N PHE A 139 2.50 -2.52 4.28
CA PHE A 139 3.68 -1.66 4.40
C PHE A 139 4.66 -1.86 3.24
N SER A 140 4.77 -3.09 2.73
CA SER A 140 5.58 -3.39 1.55
C SER A 140 5.05 -2.70 0.29
N ILE A 141 3.72 -2.67 0.09
CA ILE A 141 3.08 -1.93 -1.01
C ILE A 141 3.35 -0.43 -0.87
N ARG A 142 3.20 0.12 0.34
CA ARG A 142 3.44 1.55 0.61
C ARG A 142 4.90 1.97 0.40
N ASN A 143 5.85 1.08 0.60
CA ASN A 143 7.27 1.30 0.29
C ASN A 143 7.61 1.20 -1.21
N ALA A 144 6.69 0.73 -2.06
CA ALA A 144 6.88 0.61 -3.51
C ALA A 144 6.19 1.74 -4.32
N ILE A 145 5.56 2.68 -3.61
CA ILE A 145 4.92 3.86 -4.20
C ILE A 145 5.60 5.13 -3.68
N GLY A 146 5.39 6.25 -4.36
CA GLY A 146 6.05 7.51 -4.02
C GLY A 146 7.40 7.71 -4.70
N SER A 147 8.17 8.66 -4.18
CA SER A 147 9.53 8.96 -4.63
C SER A 147 10.49 8.83 -3.46
N ALA A 148 11.70 8.33 -3.75
CA ALA A 148 12.73 8.06 -2.76
C ALA A 148 13.75 9.19 -2.68
N PHE A 149 14.01 9.69 -1.47
CA PHE A 149 14.92 10.80 -1.21
C PHE A 149 15.92 10.47 -0.11
N ILE A 150 17.15 10.99 -0.23
CA ILE A 150 18.17 10.86 0.81
C ILE A 150 17.93 11.95 1.87
N VAL A 151 17.72 11.54 3.13
CA VAL A 151 17.35 12.44 4.24
C VAL A 151 18.40 12.56 5.36
N GLY A 152 19.43 11.71 5.41
CA GLY A 152 20.54 11.79 6.39
C GLY A 152 21.71 12.68 5.99
N ASP A 153 22.75 12.79 6.82
CA ASP A 153 23.90 13.69 6.58
C ASP A 153 24.70 13.32 5.33
N ASP A 154 24.89 12.03 5.09
CA ASP A 154 25.57 11.54 3.90
C ASP A 154 24.63 11.61 2.68
N LYS A 155 24.90 12.58 1.78
CA LYS A 155 24.16 12.80 0.53
C LYS A 155 24.86 12.25 -0.71
N LEU A 156 25.87 11.39 -0.57
CA LEU A 156 26.66 10.86 -1.70
C LEU A 156 27.27 11.96 -2.57
N ASP A 157 27.62 13.09 -1.95
CA ASP A 157 28.17 14.29 -2.60
C ASP A 157 27.20 14.95 -3.61
N MET A 158 25.94 14.50 -3.61
CA MET A 158 24.85 15.11 -4.35
C MET A 158 24.28 16.29 -3.56
N ILE A 159 23.79 17.28 -4.29
CA ILE A 159 23.12 18.45 -3.73
C ILE A 159 21.60 18.34 -3.92
N ALA A 160 20.87 19.07 -3.09
CA ALA A 160 19.43 19.19 -3.25
C ALA A 160 19.08 19.88 -4.58
N GLU A 161 17.97 19.47 -5.18
CA GLU A 161 17.43 20.12 -6.38
C GLU A 161 17.15 21.60 -6.10
N LYS A 162 17.65 22.47 -6.99
CA LYS A 162 17.61 23.93 -6.84
C LYS A 162 16.51 24.56 -7.67
N ASP A 163 16.01 23.86 -8.67
CA ASP A 163 14.96 24.39 -9.52
C ASP A 163 13.60 24.30 -8.80
N PRO A 164 12.92 25.43 -8.54
CA PRO A 164 11.63 25.46 -7.85
C PRO A 164 10.49 24.84 -8.68
N GLU A 165 10.65 24.69 -9.99
CA GLU A 165 9.67 24.01 -10.85
C GLU A 165 9.81 22.49 -10.80
N CYS A 166 10.95 21.97 -10.33
CA CYS A 166 11.11 20.55 -10.18
C CYS A 166 10.19 20.00 -9.07
N PRO A 167 9.45 18.90 -9.30
CA PRO A 167 8.65 18.22 -8.25
C PRO A 167 9.46 17.80 -7.01
N TYR A 168 10.79 17.77 -7.15
CA TYR A 168 11.74 17.35 -6.14
C TYR A 168 12.52 18.51 -5.52
N TYR A 169 12.10 19.77 -5.75
CA TYR A 169 12.75 20.97 -5.21
C TYR A 169 13.12 20.83 -3.72
N GLY A 170 14.36 21.20 -3.39
CA GLY A 170 14.90 21.13 -2.03
C GLY A 170 15.23 19.72 -1.54
N LYS A 171 15.08 18.67 -2.36
CA LYS A 171 15.35 17.28 -1.99
C LYS A 171 16.54 16.70 -2.74
N VAL A 172 17.20 15.73 -2.12
CA VAL A 172 18.26 14.93 -2.75
C VAL A 172 17.65 13.64 -3.27
N CYS A 173 17.55 13.51 -4.59
CA CYS A 173 17.01 12.33 -5.25
C CYS A 173 17.88 11.08 -4.99
N ALA A 174 17.26 9.95 -4.69
CA ALA A 174 17.99 8.69 -4.66
C ALA A 174 18.57 8.33 -6.05
N PRO A 175 19.83 7.87 -6.13
CA PRO A 175 20.42 7.24 -7.31
C PRO A 175 19.52 6.18 -7.94
N ARG A 176 19.41 6.13 -9.27
CA ARG A 176 18.38 5.38 -10.00
C ARG A 176 18.42 3.87 -9.72
N MET A 177 19.62 3.32 -9.55
CA MET A 177 19.80 1.90 -9.26
C MET A 177 19.27 1.50 -7.88
N ILE A 178 19.27 2.41 -6.89
CA ILE A 178 18.84 2.09 -5.53
C ILE A 178 17.33 1.78 -5.48
N PRO A 179 16.40 2.67 -5.91
CA PRO A 179 14.98 2.33 -5.95
C PRO A 179 14.68 1.13 -6.84
N ALA A 180 15.33 0.99 -8.00
CA ALA A 180 15.09 -0.14 -8.89
C ALA A 180 15.47 -1.49 -8.25
N GLN A 181 16.60 -1.56 -7.55
CA GLN A 181 17.01 -2.74 -6.80
C GLN A 181 16.10 -2.96 -5.59
N PHE A 182 15.70 -1.89 -4.90
CA PHE A 182 14.84 -1.93 -3.73
C PHE A 182 13.43 -2.44 -4.08
N ASP A 183 12.85 -1.99 -5.18
CA ASP A 183 11.55 -2.46 -5.69
C ASP A 183 11.59 -3.95 -6.03
N SER A 184 12.65 -4.38 -6.74
CA SER A 184 12.86 -5.80 -7.08
C SER A 184 13.00 -6.66 -5.82
N LEU A 185 13.73 -6.15 -4.83
CA LEU A 185 13.96 -6.81 -3.56
C LEU A 185 12.68 -6.93 -2.74
N GLY A 186 11.92 -5.84 -2.62
CA GLY A 186 10.63 -5.83 -1.92
C GLY A 186 9.62 -6.77 -2.55
N TYR A 187 9.61 -6.85 -3.89
CA TYR A 187 8.76 -7.79 -4.60
C TYR A 187 9.13 -9.25 -4.29
N ASP A 188 10.37 -9.67 -4.56
CA ASP A 188 10.78 -11.08 -4.45
C ASP A 188 10.82 -11.57 -2.99
N GLN A 189 11.25 -10.71 -2.05
CA GLN A 189 11.60 -11.14 -0.70
C GLN A 189 10.49 -10.91 0.33
N LEU A 190 9.54 -10.01 0.06
CA LEU A 190 8.47 -9.66 0.99
C LEU A 190 7.10 -9.88 0.37
N LEU A 191 6.81 -9.24 -0.76
CA LEU A 191 5.47 -9.26 -1.32
C LEU A 191 5.09 -10.64 -1.86
N MET A 192 5.98 -11.27 -2.65
CA MET A 192 5.73 -12.58 -3.27
C MET A 192 5.48 -13.72 -2.27
N PRO A 193 6.25 -13.87 -1.18
CA PRO A 193 5.99 -14.90 -0.18
C PRO A 193 4.71 -14.66 0.61
N VAL A 194 4.44 -13.42 1.02
CA VAL A 194 3.35 -13.11 1.96
C VAL A 194 2.00 -12.94 1.26
N ARG A 195 1.97 -12.50 0.00
CA ARG A 195 0.70 -12.32 -0.75
C ARG A 195 -0.15 -13.59 -0.78
N LYS A 196 0.47 -14.77 -0.95
CA LYS A 196 -0.23 -16.04 -1.05
C LYS A 196 -0.90 -16.38 0.28
N LEU A 197 -0.18 -16.20 1.39
CA LEU A 197 -0.69 -16.43 2.74
C LEU A 197 -1.89 -15.53 3.06
N VAL A 198 -1.81 -14.25 2.68
CA VAL A 198 -2.91 -13.30 2.89
C VAL A 198 -4.12 -13.63 2.01
N LEU A 199 -3.95 -13.93 0.74
CA LEU A 199 -5.10 -14.25 -0.13
C LEU A 199 -5.76 -15.57 0.26
N GLU A 200 -4.97 -16.62 0.55
CA GLU A 200 -5.49 -17.91 1.02
C GLU A 200 -6.15 -17.79 2.40
N GLY A 201 -5.55 -17.01 3.31
CA GLY A 201 -6.13 -16.74 4.63
C GLY A 201 -7.46 -16.00 4.55
N LEU A 202 -7.54 -14.96 3.71
CA LEU A 202 -8.77 -14.19 3.51
C LEU A 202 -9.87 -15.07 2.91
N TRP A 203 -9.53 -15.84 1.87
CA TRP A 203 -10.45 -16.79 1.26
C TRP A 203 -10.95 -17.83 2.25
N ARG A 204 -10.06 -18.44 3.06
CA ARG A 204 -10.45 -19.42 4.08
C ARG A 204 -11.38 -18.83 5.14
N MET A 205 -11.09 -17.62 5.62
CA MET A 205 -11.98 -16.93 6.57
C MET A 205 -13.35 -16.68 5.97
N MET A 206 -13.42 -16.16 4.74
CA MET A 206 -14.70 -15.94 4.03
C MET A 206 -15.45 -17.27 3.79
N ALA A 207 -14.76 -18.33 3.37
CA ALA A 207 -15.34 -19.63 3.09
C ALA A 207 -15.84 -20.38 4.34
N SER A 208 -15.19 -20.18 5.49
CA SER A 208 -15.58 -20.82 6.76
C SER A 208 -16.93 -20.36 7.28
N LYS A 209 -17.37 -19.15 6.89
CA LYS A 209 -18.56 -18.47 7.41
C LYS A 209 -18.60 -18.34 8.94
N ASN A 210 -17.45 -18.46 9.62
CA ASN A 210 -17.37 -18.28 11.06
C ASN A 210 -17.61 -16.79 11.39
N PRO A 211 -18.66 -16.45 12.17
CA PRO A 211 -19.00 -15.06 12.53
C PRO A 211 -17.84 -14.28 13.15
N ARG A 212 -16.93 -14.96 13.85
CA ARG A 212 -15.75 -14.37 14.49
C ARG A 212 -14.77 -13.72 13.53
N HIS A 213 -14.75 -14.17 12.28
CA HIS A 213 -13.87 -13.61 11.26
C HIS A 213 -14.43 -12.35 10.61
N PHE A 214 -15.71 -12.04 10.82
CA PHE A 214 -16.39 -10.97 10.11
C PHE A 214 -15.63 -9.64 10.20
N TYR A 215 -15.24 -9.23 11.41
CA TYR A 215 -14.54 -7.97 11.60
C TYR A 215 -13.13 -7.97 10.97
N THR A 216 -12.41 -9.08 11.08
CA THR A 216 -11.11 -9.26 10.41
C THR A 216 -11.23 -9.13 8.90
N ILE A 217 -12.23 -9.79 8.31
CA ILE A 217 -12.52 -9.73 6.87
C ILE A 217 -12.88 -8.31 6.46
N TYR A 218 -13.81 -7.67 7.17
CA TYR A 218 -14.24 -6.30 6.90
C TYR A 218 -13.06 -5.32 6.87
N LEU A 219 -12.24 -5.30 7.93
CA LEU A 219 -11.07 -4.41 8.01
C LEU A 219 -10.11 -4.65 6.84
N THR A 220 -9.85 -5.91 6.52
CA THR A 220 -8.89 -6.28 5.48
C THR A 220 -9.38 -5.92 4.09
N VAL A 221 -10.65 -6.20 3.78
CA VAL A 221 -11.26 -5.85 2.49
C VAL A 221 -11.29 -4.34 2.33
N PHE A 222 -11.71 -3.59 3.36
CA PHE A 222 -11.70 -2.13 3.35
C PHE A 222 -10.30 -1.60 3.02
N MET A 223 -9.28 -2.04 3.78
CA MET A 223 -7.92 -1.55 3.62
C MET A 223 -7.34 -1.95 2.26
N LEU A 224 -7.59 -3.17 1.76
CA LEU A 224 -7.18 -3.61 0.41
C LEU A 224 -7.78 -2.74 -0.69
N LEU A 225 -9.08 -2.43 -0.62
CA LEU A 225 -9.75 -1.57 -1.60
C LEU A 225 -9.23 -0.13 -1.53
N HIS A 226 -8.94 0.37 -0.33
CA HIS A 226 -8.27 1.66 -0.17
C HIS A 226 -6.86 1.67 -0.80
N GLU A 227 -6.08 0.58 -0.69
CA GLU A 227 -4.76 0.49 -1.34
C GLU A 227 -4.84 0.58 -2.87
N VAL A 228 -5.94 0.11 -3.48
CA VAL A 228 -6.19 0.28 -4.92
C VAL A 228 -6.34 1.76 -5.28
N SER A 229 -7.10 2.52 -4.49
CA SER A 229 -7.25 3.96 -4.68
C SER A 229 -5.91 4.68 -4.55
N VAL A 230 -5.15 4.39 -3.50
CA VAL A 230 -3.88 5.09 -3.25
C VAL A 230 -2.83 4.75 -4.30
N SER A 231 -2.73 3.50 -4.72
CA SER A 231 -1.81 3.12 -5.78
C SER A 231 -2.19 3.73 -7.14
N SER A 232 -3.49 3.85 -7.43
CA SER A 232 -3.97 4.57 -8.62
C SER A 232 -3.64 6.06 -8.54
N ALA A 233 -3.88 6.70 -7.39
CA ALA A 233 -3.56 8.10 -7.12
C ALA A 233 -2.06 8.38 -7.28
N ASP A 234 -1.20 7.46 -6.83
CA ASP A 234 0.25 7.57 -6.98
C ASP A 234 0.69 7.57 -8.46
N ARG A 235 0.13 6.67 -9.28
CA ARG A 235 0.42 6.61 -10.70
C ARG A 235 -0.13 7.82 -11.47
N LEU A 236 -1.26 8.38 -11.02
CA LEU A 236 -1.79 9.63 -11.55
C LEU A 236 -0.89 10.82 -11.17
N ARG A 237 -0.46 10.89 -9.90
CA ARG A 237 0.48 11.92 -9.42
C ARG A 237 1.75 11.90 -10.27
N HIS A 238 2.36 10.73 -10.44
CA HIS A 238 3.57 10.59 -11.24
C HIS A 238 3.36 11.00 -12.71
N ALA A 239 2.20 10.67 -13.31
CA ALA A 239 1.85 11.13 -14.65
C ALA A 239 1.77 12.66 -14.73
N ARG A 240 1.11 13.29 -13.76
CA ARG A 240 0.95 14.75 -13.69
C ARG A 240 2.28 15.48 -13.46
N GLU A 241 3.07 15.03 -12.49
CA GLU A 241 4.40 15.59 -12.16
C GLU A 241 5.37 15.55 -13.34
N ASN A 242 5.17 14.63 -14.29
CA ASN A 242 6.01 14.48 -15.48
C ASN A 242 5.31 14.90 -16.77
N GLN A 243 4.16 15.58 -16.68
CA GLN A 243 3.31 15.96 -17.82
C GLN A 243 3.10 14.82 -18.84
N TYR A 244 2.94 13.60 -18.35
CA TYR A 244 2.72 12.43 -19.17
C TYR A 244 1.33 12.50 -19.81
N ARG A 245 1.26 12.51 -21.15
CA ARG A 245 0.02 12.72 -21.91
C ARG A 245 -0.51 11.48 -22.65
N ALA A 246 0.27 10.40 -22.71
CA ALA A 246 -0.13 9.22 -23.48
C ALA A 246 -1.35 8.51 -22.87
N HIS A 247 -1.41 8.42 -21.54
CA HIS A 247 -2.54 7.84 -20.81
C HIS A 247 -2.75 8.59 -19.48
N ARG A 248 -3.90 8.34 -18.83
CA ARG A 248 -4.24 8.92 -17.52
C ARG A 248 -3.19 8.62 -16.44
N TYR A 249 -2.62 7.42 -16.48
CA TYR A 249 -1.65 6.93 -15.50
C TYR A 249 -0.33 6.55 -16.15
N THR A 250 0.77 6.68 -15.42
CA THR A 250 1.97 5.91 -15.75
C THR A 250 1.78 4.44 -15.39
N LEU A 251 2.35 3.55 -16.21
CA LEU A 251 2.11 2.09 -16.12
C LEU A 251 0.60 1.75 -16.24
N PRO A 252 -0.05 2.14 -17.35
CA PRO A 252 -1.50 2.01 -17.51
C PRO A 252 -2.01 0.57 -17.33
N TRP A 253 -1.30 -0.42 -17.89
CA TRP A 253 -1.64 -1.85 -17.75
C TRP A 253 -1.59 -2.34 -16.29
N PHE A 254 -0.74 -1.75 -15.45
CA PHE A 254 -0.66 -2.10 -14.04
C PHE A 254 -1.89 -1.58 -13.31
N VAL A 255 -2.28 -0.32 -13.59
CA VAL A 255 -3.44 0.30 -12.97
C VAL A 255 -4.73 -0.41 -13.36
N GLU A 256 -4.91 -0.74 -14.64
CA GLU A 256 -6.04 -1.56 -15.13
C GLU A 256 -6.16 -2.86 -14.33
N ARG A 257 -5.09 -3.66 -14.27
CA ARG A 257 -5.09 -4.95 -13.55
C ARG A 257 -5.29 -4.80 -12.04
N LEU A 258 -4.75 -3.73 -11.46
CA LEU A 258 -4.92 -3.43 -10.04
C LEU A 258 -6.40 -3.14 -9.73
N GLN A 259 -7.05 -2.32 -10.56
CA GLN A 259 -8.47 -1.98 -10.41
C GLN A 259 -9.37 -3.18 -10.70
N GLU A 260 -9.00 -4.05 -11.65
CA GLU A 260 -9.70 -5.31 -11.87
C GLU A 260 -9.58 -6.26 -10.65
N GLY A 261 -8.43 -6.24 -9.97
CA GLY A 261 -8.27 -6.91 -8.68
C GLY A 261 -9.26 -6.42 -7.62
N ALA A 262 -9.66 -5.15 -7.64
CA ALA A 262 -10.68 -4.62 -6.75
C ALA A 262 -12.05 -5.24 -7.04
N ASN A 263 -12.43 -5.39 -8.33
CA ASN A 263 -13.66 -6.08 -8.74
C ASN A 263 -13.68 -7.52 -8.24
N VAL A 264 -12.55 -8.24 -8.30
CA VAL A 264 -12.46 -9.61 -7.78
C VAL A 264 -12.69 -9.65 -6.26
N ILE A 265 -12.02 -8.77 -5.50
CA ILE A 265 -12.17 -8.68 -4.05
C ILE A 265 -13.62 -8.32 -3.67
N LEU A 266 -14.21 -7.35 -4.36
CA LEU A 266 -15.61 -6.96 -4.17
C LEU A 266 -16.55 -8.13 -4.50
N GLY A 267 -16.35 -8.86 -5.60
CA GLY A 267 -17.15 -10.04 -5.92
C GLY A 267 -17.18 -11.07 -4.78
N HIS A 268 -16.01 -11.37 -4.20
CA HIS A 268 -15.93 -12.25 -3.03
C HIS A 268 -16.58 -11.66 -1.79
N TRP A 269 -16.41 -10.36 -1.53
CA TRP A 269 -17.06 -9.66 -0.43
C TRP A 269 -18.58 -9.65 -0.55
N HIS A 270 -19.13 -9.36 -1.73
CA HIS A 270 -20.58 -9.35 -1.98
C HIS A 270 -21.18 -10.74 -1.86
N TYR A 271 -20.46 -11.79 -2.29
CA TYR A 271 -20.87 -13.17 -2.06
C TYR A 271 -20.85 -13.54 -0.57
N TYR A 272 -19.76 -13.23 0.13
CA TYR A 272 -19.60 -13.49 1.57
C TYR A 272 -20.66 -12.77 2.41
N LYS A 273 -20.88 -11.46 2.16
CA LYS A 273 -21.83 -10.66 2.93
C LYS A 273 -23.27 -11.01 2.66
N ARG A 274 -23.62 -11.52 1.47
CA ARG A 274 -25.00 -11.93 1.15
C ARG A 274 -25.49 -12.97 2.13
N ASP A 275 -24.62 -13.91 2.50
CA ASP A 275 -24.94 -14.98 3.44
C ASP A 275 -24.89 -14.51 4.91
N ILE A 276 -24.45 -13.28 5.16
CA ILE A 276 -24.15 -12.71 6.48
C ILE A 276 -24.64 -11.26 6.50
N ASN A 277 -25.81 -10.96 5.95
CA ASN A 277 -26.27 -9.58 5.72
C ASN A 277 -26.70 -8.87 7.03
N THR A 278 -25.83 -8.88 8.03
CA THR A 278 -26.06 -8.47 9.41
C THR A 278 -26.04 -6.97 9.57
N LEU A 279 -25.38 -6.24 8.67
CA LEU A 279 -25.30 -4.79 8.75
C LEU A 279 -26.31 -4.06 7.87
N MET A 280 -26.90 -4.72 6.87
CA MET A 280 -27.49 -4.01 5.73
C MET A 280 -28.96 -4.27 5.38
N ASP A 281 -29.62 -5.29 5.91
CA ASP A 281 -31.06 -5.49 5.62
C ASP A 281 -31.82 -6.08 6.83
N GLU A 282 -33.06 -5.63 7.02
CA GLU A 282 -33.98 -6.18 8.02
C GLU A 282 -34.48 -7.60 7.65
N LYS A 283 -34.24 -8.06 6.43
CA LYS A 283 -34.83 -9.29 5.87
C LYS A 283 -34.15 -10.63 6.20
N GLU A 284 -32.97 -10.66 6.79
CA GLU A 284 -32.32 -11.94 7.18
C GLU A 284 -32.93 -12.58 8.44
N PRO A 285 -32.84 -13.92 8.60
CA PRO A 285 -33.22 -14.61 9.83
C PRO A 285 -32.51 -14.01 11.03
N GLU A 286 -33.28 -13.71 12.07
CA GLU A 286 -32.83 -13.03 13.28
C GLU A 286 -31.63 -13.73 13.95
N ASP A 287 -31.52 -15.05 13.80
CA ASP A 287 -30.45 -15.87 14.40
C ASP A 287 -29.07 -15.61 13.75
N THR A 288 -29.00 -15.48 12.43
CA THR A 288 -27.74 -15.18 11.71
C THR A 288 -27.25 -13.78 12.03
N LYS A 289 -28.18 -12.82 12.14
CA LYS A 289 -27.86 -11.46 12.60
C LYS A 289 -27.28 -11.51 14.00
N LYS A 290 -27.99 -12.13 14.95
CA LYS A 290 -27.55 -12.26 16.34
C LYS A 290 -26.18 -12.92 16.46
N ALA A 291 -25.85 -13.89 15.60
CA ALA A 291 -24.55 -14.57 15.65
C ALA A 291 -23.36 -13.64 15.35
N VAL A 292 -23.44 -12.77 14.32
CA VAL A 292 -22.34 -11.81 14.06
C VAL A 292 -22.36 -10.68 15.06
N TRP A 293 -23.52 -10.08 15.32
CA TRP A 293 -23.64 -8.98 16.27
C TRP A 293 -23.18 -9.37 17.68
N GLY A 294 -23.36 -10.63 18.07
CA GLY A 294 -22.89 -11.17 19.34
C GLY A 294 -21.38 -11.36 19.44
N GLU A 295 -20.65 -11.41 18.31
CA GLU A 295 -19.18 -11.50 18.30
C GLU A 295 -18.52 -10.12 18.24
N LEU A 296 -19.28 -9.07 17.91
CA LEU A 296 -18.79 -7.69 17.81
C LEU A 296 -18.96 -6.94 19.13
N ASN A 297 -17.98 -6.09 19.47
CA ASN A 297 -18.11 -5.15 20.58
C ASN A 297 -18.76 -3.82 20.12
N PRO A 298 -19.16 -2.94 21.05
CA PRO A 298 -19.84 -1.68 20.72
C PRO A 298 -19.06 -0.77 19.76
N ASP A 299 -17.74 -0.66 19.91
CA ASP A 299 -16.90 0.19 19.05
C ASP A 299 -16.80 -0.36 17.62
N GLU A 300 -16.68 -1.69 17.49
CA GLU A 300 -16.66 -2.41 16.22
C GLU A 300 -18.01 -2.22 15.49
N ILE A 301 -19.12 -2.34 16.21
CA ILE A 301 -20.48 -2.07 15.72
C ILE A 301 -20.61 -0.62 15.25
N GLN A 302 -20.18 0.34 16.07
CA GLN A 302 -20.28 1.76 15.77
C GLN A 302 -19.54 2.11 14.48
N LEU A 303 -18.31 1.62 14.29
CA LEU A 303 -17.55 1.86 13.07
C LEU A 303 -18.30 1.35 11.82
N LEU A 304 -18.86 0.15 11.90
CA LEU A 304 -19.59 -0.46 10.78
C LEU A 304 -20.83 0.35 10.40
N VAL A 305 -21.60 0.80 11.40
CA VAL A 305 -22.79 1.65 11.21
C VAL A 305 -22.41 3.01 10.63
N GLU A 306 -21.38 3.67 11.18
CA GLU A 306 -20.90 4.96 10.68
C GLU A 306 -20.43 4.87 9.23
N THR A 307 -19.66 3.83 8.90
CA THR A 307 -19.15 3.60 7.53
C THR A 307 -20.30 3.45 6.53
N ARG A 308 -21.33 2.68 6.91
CA ARG A 308 -22.54 2.51 6.11
C ARG A 308 -23.28 3.83 5.92
N GLN A 309 -23.45 4.60 6.99
CA GLN A 309 -24.22 5.84 6.94
C GLN A 309 -23.54 6.88 6.06
N ILE A 310 -22.22 7.04 6.19
CA ILE A 310 -21.43 7.94 5.34
C ILE A 310 -21.59 7.54 3.87
N TYR A 311 -21.51 6.24 3.54
CA TYR A 311 -21.75 5.80 2.17
C TYR A 311 -23.14 6.20 1.65
N LYS A 312 -24.20 6.08 2.47
CA LYS A 312 -25.56 6.48 2.08
C LYS A 312 -25.71 7.99 1.85
N GLU A 313 -24.87 8.81 2.47
CA GLU A 313 -24.91 10.27 2.38
C GLU A 313 -24.00 10.81 1.25
N ARG A 314 -23.00 10.04 0.82
CA ARG A 314 -22.01 10.43 -0.19
C ARG A 314 -22.51 10.17 -1.61
N GLU A 315 -23.42 11.02 -2.08
CA GLU A 315 -23.95 10.97 -3.45
C GLU A 315 -22.83 11.04 -4.49
N ASP A 316 -21.80 11.84 -4.24
CA ASP A 316 -20.60 11.95 -5.09
C ASP A 316 -19.94 10.60 -5.39
N LEU A 317 -19.92 9.69 -4.41
CA LEU A 317 -19.35 8.35 -4.57
C LEU A 317 -20.33 7.37 -5.23
N ARG A 318 -21.63 7.63 -5.18
CA ARG A 318 -22.67 6.77 -5.77
C ARG A 318 -22.94 7.10 -7.23
N SER A 319 -22.91 8.39 -7.56
CA SER A 319 -23.28 8.90 -8.89
C SER A 319 -22.09 9.04 -9.82
N ALA A 320 -20.86 9.12 -9.31
CA ALA A 320 -19.68 9.19 -10.16
C ALA A 320 -19.53 7.91 -10.98
N SER A 321 -19.08 8.05 -12.23
CA SER A 321 -18.72 6.91 -13.06
C SER A 321 -17.28 6.46 -12.82
N THR A 322 -16.37 7.39 -12.51
CA THR A 322 -14.93 7.15 -12.41
C THR A 322 -14.24 8.10 -11.42
N LEU A 323 -14.03 7.65 -10.18
CA LEU A 323 -13.21 8.36 -9.17
C LEU A 323 -12.15 7.43 -8.57
N TRP A 324 -11.47 6.64 -9.41
CA TRP A 324 -10.58 5.57 -8.97
C TRP A 324 -9.49 5.99 -7.98
N GLU A 325 -9.06 7.25 -7.98
CA GLU A 325 -8.03 7.78 -7.08
C GLU A 325 -8.59 8.30 -5.75
N HIS A 326 -9.92 8.42 -5.60
CA HIS A 326 -10.54 8.89 -4.37
C HIS A 326 -10.46 7.81 -3.28
N ASP A 327 -10.09 8.22 -2.06
CA ASP A 327 -9.82 7.36 -0.90
C ASP A 327 -10.90 6.31 -0.63
N LEU A 328 -12.17 6.69 -0.85
CA LEU A 328 -13.35 5.87 -0.59
C LEU A 328 -13.99 5.25 -1.84
N TRP A 329 -13.48 5.45 -3.05
CA TRP A 329 -14.18 5.03 -4.27
C TRP A 329 -14.38 3.52 -4.41
N PHE A 330 -13.34 2.71 -4.15
CA PHE A 330 -13.50 1.25 -4.18
C PHE A 330 -14.15 0.73 -2.89
N VAL A 331 -13.89 1.41 -1.77
CA VAL A 331 -14.43 1.06 -0.45
C VAL A 331 -15.95 1.22 -0.41
N SER A 332 -16.49 2.30 -0.98
CA SER A 332 -17.91 2.62 -1.01
C SER A 332 -18.74 1.48 -1.60
N GLN A 333 -18.18 0.80 -2.60
CA GLN A 333 -18.82 -0.29 -3.32
C GLN A 333 -19.12 -1.50 -2.43
N MET A 334 -18.37 -1.71 -1.34
CA MET A 334 -18.65 -2.75 -0.33
C MET A 334 -20.11 -2.71 0.19
N PHE A 335 -20.72 -1.53 0.14
CA PHE A 335 -22.02 -1.22 0.72
C PHE A 335 -23.14 -1.17 -0.32
N GLU A 336 -22.85 -1.44 -1.59
CA GLU A 336 -23.86 -1.54 -2.64
C GLU A 336 -24.74 -2.80 -2.44
N GLU A 337 -26.06 -2.64 -2.62
CA GLU A 337 -27.04 -3.73 -2.49
C GLU A 337 -27.04 -4.61 -3.74
N SER A 338 -27.13 -4.01 -4.92
CA SER A 338 -27.07 -4.70 -6.22
C SER A 338 -25.75 -4.40 -6.93
N TRP A 339 -24.64 -4.63 -6.23
CA TRP A 339 -23.31 -4.40 -6.80
C TRP A 339 -23.08 -5.26 -8.04
N ASN A 340 -22.46 -4.65 -9.04
CA ASN A 340 -21.92 -5.31 -10.22
C ASN A 340 -20.49 -4.80 -10.43
N PRO A 341 -19.60 -5.60 -11.05
CA PRO A 341 -18.26 -5.16 -11.42
C PRO A 341 -18.31 -3.80 -12.13
N LYS A 342 -17.52 -2.85 -11.63
CA LYS A 342 -17.48 -1.50 -12.20
C LYS A 342 -16.49 -1.46 -13.34
N GLU A 343 -16.68 -0.50 -14.24
CA GLU A 343 -15.69 -0.18 -15.25
C GLU A 343 -14.38 0.21 -14.58
N THR A 344 -13.32 -0.46 -15.02
CA THR A 344 -11.94 -0.18 -14.63
C THR A 344 -11.27 0.61 -15.74
N PHE A 345 -10.19 1.28 -15.41
CA PHE A 345 -9.42 2.02 -16.41
C PHE A 345 -8.95 1.09 -17.53
N SER A 346 -9.40 1.35 -18.76
CA SER A 346 -8.93 0.72 -19.99
C SER A 346 -8.12 1.73 -20.80
N TRP A 347 -6.98 1.33 -21.38
CA TRP A 347 -5.95 2.22 -21.93
C TRP A 347 -5.75 2.14 -23.43
#